data_AF-A0A3B8VPX6-F1
#
_entry.id   AF-A0A3B8VPX6-F1
#
_cell.length_a   1.000
_cell.length_b   1.000
_cell.length_c   1.000
_cell.angle_alpha   90.00
_cell.angle_beta   90.00
_cell.angle_gamma   90.00
#
_symmetry.space_group_name_H-M   'P 1'
#
loop_
_entity.id
_entity.type
_entity.pdbx_description
1 polymer ?
#
loop_
_entity_poly.entity_id
_entity_poly.type
_entity_poly.pdbx_seq_one_letter_code
_entity_poly.pdbx_strand_id
1 'polypeptide(L)'
;MRLSGEPFIIHPLQTALLLADLKLDANTLAAALLHDVVEDNEDIEVADVEKKFGPEVARLVDGVTKLTNAELVTPGSATTPQAGHAQAETIRKMLMAMAVDIRVVLIKLADRLHNMQTIQHLPPEKRIE
;
A
#
# COMPACT_ATOMS: atom_id res chain seq x y z
N MET A 1 10.78 14.61 -0.23
CA MET A 1 10.41 14.79 1.20
C MET A 1 8.92 14.57 1.32
N ARG A 2 8.44 13.91 2.38
CA ARG A 2 7.00 13.84 2.65
C ARG A 2 6.45 15.22 2.96
N LEU A 3 5.13 15.38 2.90
CA LEU A 3 4.44 16.61 3.31
C LEU A 3 4.74 17.02 4.77
N SER A 4 5.16 16.06 5.61
CA SER A 4 5.63 16.28 6.99
C SER A 4 7.04 16.86 7.11
N GLY A 5 7.81 16.94 6.02
CA GLY A 5 9.24 17.32 6.03
C GLY A 5 10.19 16.15 6.32
N GLU A 6 9.66 14.96 6.60
CA GLU A 6 10.48 13.78 6.90
C GLU A 6 11.12 13.15 5.65
N PRO A 7 12.25 12.44 5.81
CA PRO A 7 12.85 11.63 4.75
C PRO A 7 11.82 10.63 4.21
N PHE A 8 11.80 10.46 2.88
CA PHE A 8 10.86 9.57 2.19
C PHE A 8 10.91 8.12 2.72
N ILE A 9 12.09 7.67 3.16
CA ILE A 9 12.33 6.33 3.70
C ILE A 9 11.59 6.01 5.01
N ILE A 10 11.14 7.03 5.76
CA ILE A 10 10.54 6.82 7.09
C ILE A 10 9.28 5.96 7.00
N HIS A 11 8.45 6.18 5.98
CA HIS A 11 7.20 5.44 5.85
C HIS A 11 7.38 3.97 5.51
N PRO A 12 8.07 3.60 4.41
CA PRO A 12 8.32 2.19 4.11
C PRO A 12 9.03 1.48 5.28
N LEU A 13 9.92 2.19 5.99
CA LEU A 13 10.59 1.66 7.18
C LEU A 13 9.62 1.36 8.31
N GLN A 14 8.70 2.28 8.64
CA GLN A 14 7.72 2.08 9.71
C GLN A 14 6.71 0.98 9.35
N THR A 15 6.27 0.92 8.09
CA THR A 15 5.45 -0.18 7.57
C THR A 15 6.16 -1.52 7.73
N ALA A 16 7.44 -1.61 7.36
CA ALA A 16 8.23 -2.83 7.53
C ALA A 16 8.47 -3.19 9.00
N LEU A 17 8.71 -2.21 9.88
CA LEU A 17 8.87 -2.45 11.32
C LEU A 17 7.60 -3.04 11.95
N LEU A 18 6.43 -2.52 11.60
CA LEU A 18 5.15 -3.05 12.07
C LEU A 18 4.96 -4.51 11.65
N LEU A 19 5.28 -4.85 10.40
CA LEU A 19 5.19 -6.22 9.90
C LEU A 19 6.25 -7.15 10.54
N ALA A 20 7.42 -6.61 10.89
CA ALA A 20 8.46 -7.34 11.61
C ALA A 20 8.05 -7.65 13.05
N ASP A 21 7.32 -6.74 13.72
CA ASP A 21 6.74 -6.99 15.04
C ASP A 21 5.70 -8.10 15.00
N LEU A 22 4.94 -8.19 13.90
CA LEU A 22 4.01 -9.28 13.60
C LEU A 22 4.70 -10.58 13.14
N LYS A 23 6.04 -10.60 13.07
CA LYS A 23 6.87 -11.76 12.70
C LYS A 23 6.61 -12.31 11.29
N LEU A 24 6.32 -11.44 10.33
CA LEU A 24 6.24 -11.84 8.93
C LEU A 24 7.62 -12.17 8.34
N ASP A 25 7.61 -12.91 7.23
CA ASP A 25 8.81 -13.40 6.58
C ASP A 25 9.61 -12.29 5.86
N ALA A 26 10.88 -12.60 5.55
CA ALA A 26 11.80 -11.64 4.95
C ALA A 26 11.32 -11.07 3.61
N ASN A 27 10.60 -11.85 2.80
CA ASN A 27 10.10 -11.38 1.50
C ASN A 27 8.97 -10.37 1.70
N THR A 28 8.12 -10.55 2.72
CA THR A 28 7.12 -9.55 3.10
C THR A 28 7.77 -8.25 3.55
N LEU A 29 8.80 -8.32 4.40
CA LEU A 29 9.49 -7.13 4.88
C LEU A 29 10.18 -6.38 3.74
N ALA A 30 10.81 -7.12 2.82
CA ALA A 30 11.41 -6.55 1.61
C ALA A 30 10.35 -5.86 0.74
N ALA A 31 9.20 -6.52 0.50
CA ALA A 31 8.12 -5.93 -0.27
C ALA A 31 7.56 -4.65 0.40
N ALA A 32 7.43 -4.64 1.73
CA ALA A 32 6.99 -3.46 2.48
C ALA A 32 7.98 -2.29 2.38
N LEU A 33 9.29 -2.54 2.32
CA LEU A 33 10.29 -1.49 2.10
C LEU A 33 10.27 -0.93 0.67
N LEU A 34 9.78 -1.72 -0.30
CA LEU A 34 9.84 -1.42 -1.73
C LEU A 34 8.52 -0.98 -2.34
N HIS A 35 7.39 -1.11 -1.63
CA HIS A 35 6.06 -0.91 -2.22
C HIS A 35 5.88 0.49 -2.85
N ASP A 36 6.33 1.54 -2.16
CA ASP A 36 6.30 2.93 -2.67
C ASP A 36 7.35 3.22 -3.74
N VAL A 37 8.40 2.39 -3.86
CA VAL A 37 9.48 2.64 -4.83
C VAL A 37 8.99 2.46 -6.26
N VAL A 38 8.15 1.45 -6.50
CA VAL A 38 7.55 1.20 -7.82
C VAL A 38 6.38 2.16 -8.10
N GLU A 39 5.68 2.61 -7.06
CA GLU A 39 4.55 3.55 -7.21
C GLU A 39 5.02 4.99 -7.49
N ASP A 40 6.07 5.46 -6.80
CA ASP A 40 6.50 6.85 -6.84
C ASP A 40 7.64 7.15 -7.83
N ASN A 41 8.17 6.15 -8.55
CA ASN A 41 9.25 6.33 -9.52
C ASN A 41 8.90 5.72 -10.88
N GLU A 42 8.74 6.58 -11.90
CA GLU A 42 8.43 6.15 -13.27
C GLU A 42 9.56 5.31 -13.91
N ASP A 43 10.80 5.47 -13.44
CA ASP A 43 11.98 4.78 -13.97
C ASP A 43 12.20 3.37 -13.41
N ILE A 44 11.39 2.92 -12.44
CA ILE A 44 11.58 1.64 -11.75
C ILE A 44 10.38 0.73 -11.98
N GLU A 45 10.60 -0.39 -12.67
CA GLU A 45 9.56 -1.37 -12.93
C GLU A 45 9.60 -2.55 -11.94
N VAL A 46 8.49 -3.28 -11.83
CA VAL A 46 8.41 -4.56 -11.09
C VAL A 46 9.48 -5.54 -11.58
N ALA A 47 9.82 -5.51 -12.88
CA ALA A 47 10.87 -6.34 -13.46
C ALA A 47 12.25 -6.07 -12.85
N ASP A 48 12.53 -4.84 -12.41
CA ASP A 48 13.80 -4.51 -11.76
C ASP A 48 13.82 -4.95 -10.30
N VAL A 49 12.66 -4.97 -9.63
CA VAL A 49 12.49 -5.59 -8.33
C VAL A 49 12.74 -7.10 -8.44
N GLU A 50 12.20 -7.77 -9.45
CA GLU A 50 12.39 -9.20 -9.68
C GLU A 50 13.87 -9.55 -9.89
N LYS A 51 14.59 -8.78 -10.71
CA LYS A 51 16.03 -9.00 -10.96
C LYS A 51 16.87 -8.86 -9.69
N LYS A 52 16.51 -7.96 -8.77
CA LYS A 52 17.31 -7.64 -7.57
C LYS A 52 16.92 -8.45 -6.33
N PHE A 53 15.63 -8.73 -6.15
CA PHE A 53 15.06 -9.31 -4.93
C PHE A 53 14.32 -10.63 -5.16
N GLY A 54 14.18 -11.06 -6.41
CA GLY A 54 13.57 -12.32 -6.79
C GLY A 54 12.08 -12.23 -7.11
N PRO A 55 11.52 -13.31 -7.68
CA PRO A 55 10.15 -13.33 -8.20
C PRO A 55 9.09 -13.21 -7.12
N GLU A 56 9.38 -13.64 -5.89
CA GLU A 56 8.42 -13.59 -4.79
C GLU A 56 8.19 -12.17 -4.29
N VAL A 57 9.26 -11.41 -4.05
CA VAL A 57 9.18 -10.00 -3.65
C VAL A 57 8.51 -9.17 -4.75
N ALA A 58 8.86 -9.42 -6.01
CA ALA A 58 8.23 -8.75 -7.15
C ALA A 58 6.72 -8.99 -7.23
N ARG A 59 6.26 -10.23 -7.02
CA ARG A 59 4.83 -10.55 -6.97
C ARG A 59 4.10 -9.83 -5.84
N LEU A 60 4.73 -9.73 -4.66
CA LEU A 60 4.15 -9.02 -3.52
C LEU A 60 4.03 -7.52 -3.81
N VAL A 61 5.09 -6.89 -4.32
CA VAL A 61 5.11 -5.46 -4.68
C VAL A 61 4.07 -5.17 -5.77
N ASP A 62 4.03 -5.95 -6.84
CA ASP A 62 3.03 -5.84 -7.92
C ASP A 62 1.61 -5.97 -7.39
N GLY A 63 1.38 -6.92 -6.48
CA GLY A 63 0.09 -7.11 -5.81
C GLY A 63 -0.34 -5.87 -5.02
N VAL A 64 0.58 -5.23 -4.29
CA VAL A 64 0.32 -4.02 -3.49
C VAL A 64 0.01 -2.84 -4.41
N THR A 65 0.83 -2.58 -5.44
CA THR A 65 0.65 -1.47 -6.38
C THR A 65 -0.67 -1.58 -7.14
N LYS A 66 -1.06 -2.79 -7.58
CA LYS A 66 -2.35 -3.02 -8.24
C LYS A 66 -3.53 -2.76 -7.32
N LEU A 67 -3.41 -3.09 -6.04
CA LEU A 67 -4.42 -2.80 -5.02
C LEU A 67 -4.59 -1.29 -4.83
N THR A 68 -3.50 -0.52 -4.74
CA THR A 68 -3.55 0.95 -4.64
C THR A 68 -4.23 1.57 -5.87
N ASN A 69 -3.82 1.18 -7.08
CA ASN A 69 -4.41 1.67 -8.32
C ASN A 69 -5.91 1.36 -8.42
N ALA A 70 -6.34 0.22 -7.91
CA ALA A 70 -7.74 -0.16 -7.91
C ALA A 70 -8.62 0.65 -6.94
N GLU A 71 -8.04 1.23 -5.89
CA GLU A 71 -8.70 2.20 -4.99
C GLU A 71 -8.86 3.56 -5.69
N LEU A 72 -7.85 4.01 -6.45
CA LEU A 72 -7.84 5.28 -7.19
C LEU A 72 -8.87 5.35 -8.34
N VAL A 73 -9.19 4.21 -8.97
CA VAL A 73 -10.20 4.12 -10.05
C VAL A 73 -11.65 4.25 -9.52
N THR A 74 -11.82 4.56 -8.23
CA THR A 74 -13.12 4.87 -7.61
C THR A 74 -13.31 6.38 -7.34
N PRO A 75 -13.15 7.30 -8.32
CA PRO A 75 -13.41 8.71 -8.06
C PRO A 75 -14.93 8.96 -8.03
N GLY A 76 -15.45 9.19 -6.82
CA GLY A 76 -16.76 9.77 -6.57
C GLY A 76 -17.76 8.83 -5.90
N SER A 77 -17.96 8.97 -4.59
CA SER A 77 -19.24 8.62 -3.94
C SER A 77 -19.35 9.10 -2.48
N ALA A 78 -18.90 10.32 -2.15
CA ALA A 78 -19.16 10.87 -0.82
C ALA A 78 -20.64 11.30 -0.59
N THR A 79 -21.52 11.27 -1.60
CA THR A 79 -22.89 11.84 -1.47
C THR A 79 -24.03 11.10 -2.20
N THR A 80 -23.90 9.81 -2.55
CA THR A 80 -24.97 9.08 -3.29
C THR A 80 -25.04 7.61 -2.82
N PRO A 81 -26.19 6.89 -2.93
CA PRO A 81 -26.35 5.48 -2.51
C PRO A 81 -25.35 4.46 -3.10
N GLN A 82 -24.45 4.92 -3.98
CA GLN A 82 -23.34 4.20 -4.57
C GLN A 82 -22.16 3.96 -3.59
N ALA A 83 -22.11 4.65 -2.45
CA ALA A 83 -21.06 4.46 -1.43
C ALA A 83 -20.98 2.99 -0.93
N GLY A 84 -22.13 2.32 -0.76
CA GLY A 84 -22.17 0.92 -0.37
C GLY A 84 -21.64 -0.03 -1.44
N HIS A 85 -21.80 0.31 -2.72
CA HIS A 85 -21.26 -0.47 -3.84
C HIS A 85 -19.75 -0.28 -4.00
N ALA A 86 -19.26 0.96 -3.83
CA ALA A 86 -17.82 1.25 -3.84
C ALA A 86 -17.10 0.51 -2.70
N GLN A 87 -17.66 0.51 -1.50
CA GLN A 87 -17.10 -0.21 -0.36
C GLN A 87 -17.15 -1.74 -0.55
N ALA A 88 -18.23 -2.27 -1.14
CA ALA A 88 -18.32 -3.68 -1.50
C ALA A 88 -17.30 -4.10 -2.57
N GLU A 89 -17.01 -3.24 -3.55
CA GLU A 89 -15.98 -3.48 -4.56
C GLU A 89 -14.57 -3.42 -3.96
N THR A 90 -14.28 -2.49 -3.06
CA THR A 90 -13.01 -2.46 -2.33
C THR A 90 -12.81 -3.73 -1.50
N ILE A 91 -13.86 -4.17 -0.78
CA ILE A 91 -13.83 -5.43 -0.02
C ILE A 91 -13.65 -6.62 -0.98
N ARG A 92 -14.36 -6.66 -2.11
CA ARG A 92 -14.25 -7.73 -3.12
C ARG A 92 -12.85 -7.80 -3.74
N LYS A 93 -12.22 -6.66 -4.00
CA LYS A 93 -10.85 -6.59 -4.53
C LYS A 93 -9.82 -6.95 -3.47
N MET A 94 -10.00 -6.51 -2.22
CA MET A 94 -9.20 -6.98 -1.09
C MET A 94 -9.31 -8.50 -0.95
N LEU A 95 -10.52 -9.07 -1.04
CA LEU A 95 -10.74 -10.52 -1.03
C LEU A 95 -10.10 -11.23 -2.23
N MET A 96 -10.10 -10.63 -3.43
CA MET A 96 -9.37 -11.16 -4.59
C MET A 96 -7.85 -11.11 -4.39
N ALA A 97 -7.32 -10.08 -3.75
CA ALA A 97 -5.90 -10.02 -3.39
C ALA A 97 -5.55 -11.03 -2.29
N MET A 98 -6.43 -11.24 -1.29
CA MET A 98 -6.31 -12.34 -0.32
C MET A 98 -6.31 -13.72 -0.99
N ALA A 99 -7.04 -13.87 -2.11
CA ALA A 99 -7.07 -15.11 -2.88
C ALA A 99 -5.76 -15.39 -3.64
N VAL A 100 -4.85 -14.41 -3.75
CA VAL A 100 -3.54 -14.56 -4.41
C VAL A 100 -2.43 -14.68 -3.37
N ASP A 101 -2.37 -13.80 -2.38
CA ASP A 101 -1.43 -13.89 -1.25
C ASP A 101 -1.86 -12.97 -0.09
N ILE A 102 -2.12 -13.52 1.09
CA ILE A 102 -2.54 -12.76 2.27
C ILE A 102 -1.51 -11.69 2.69
N ARG A 103 -0.23 -11.88 2.37
CA ARG A 103 0.86 -10.96 2.70
C ARG A 103 0.68 -9.60 2.03
N VAL A 104 0.10 -9.57 0.83
CA VAL A 104 -0.22 -8.31 0.11
C VAL A 104 -1.20 -7.46 0.91
N VAL A 105 -2.23 -8.07 1.48
CA VAL A 105 -3.23 -7.36 2.28
C VAL A 105 -2.64 -6.89 3.61
N LEU A 106 -1.79 -7.69 4.25
CA LEU A 106 -1.11 -7.29 5.48
C LEU A 106 -0.19 -6.08 5.24
N ILE A 107 0.55 -6.06 4.12
CA ILE A 107 1.35 -4.89 3.74
C ILE A 107 0.45 -3.66 3.58
N LYS A 108 -0.69 -3.78 2.88
CA LYS A 108 -1.59 -2.64 2.65
C LYS A 108 -2.24 -2.12 3.93
N LEU A 109 -2.61 -3.01 4.85
CA LEU A 109 -3.15 -2.63 6.15
C LEU A 109 -2.10 -1.92 7.01
N ALA A 110 -0.84 -2.40 6.98
CA ALA A 110 0.27 -1.76 7.67
C ALA A 110 0.57 -0.36 7.12
N ASP A 111 0.63 -0.22 5.79
CA ASP A 111 0.75 1.06 5.08
C ASP A 111 -0.35 2.03 5.53
N ARG A 112 -1.62 1.60 5.44
CA ARG A 112 -2.76 2.42 5.82
C ARG A 112 -2.75 2.79 7.30
N LEU A 113 -2.37 1.89 8.19
CA LEU A 113 -2.26 2.19 9.62
C LEU A 113 -1.24 3.30 9.86
N HIS A 114 -0.06 3.22 9.24
CA HIS A 114 0.94 4.26 9.38
C HIS A 114 0.49 5.60 8.77
N ASN A 115 -0.22 5.58 7.63
CA ASN A 115 -0.78 6.78 7.04
C ASN A 115 -1.84 7.42 7.96
N MET A 116 -2.68 6.62 8.62
CA MET A 116 -3.62 7.13 9.63
C MET A 116 -2.90 7.68 10.87
N GLN A 117 -1.78 7.10 11.29
CA GLN A 117 -0.97 7.62 12.40
C GLN A 117 -0.28 8.96 12.07
N THR A 118 0.00 9.21 10.79
CA THR A 118 0.67 10.43 10.30
C THR A 118 -0.29 11.48 9.73
N ILE A 119 -1.60 11.22 9.77
CA ILE A 119 -2.66 12.04 9.18
C ILE A 119 -2.70 13.48 9.70
N GLN A 120 -2.18 13.71 10.90
CA GLN A 120 -2.10 15.02 11.55
C GLN A 120 -1.24 16.05 10.81
N HIS A 121 -0.43 15.61 9.83
CA HIS A 121 0.39 16.50 8.99
C HIS A 121 -0.29 16.87 7.66
N LEU A 122 -1.44 16.27 7.32
CA LEU A 122 -2.17 16.62 6.11
C LEU A 122 -3.07 17.86 6.33
N PRO A 123 -3.39 18.63 5.27
CA PRO A 123 -4.41 19.67 5.31
C PRO A 123 -5.78 19.10 5.76
N PRO A 124 -6.64 19.87 6.44
CA PRO A 124 -7.91 19.39 7.00
C PRO A 124 -8.79 18.67 5.96
N GLU A 125 -8.78 19.14 4.71
CA GLU A 125 -9.57 18.59 3.60
C GLU A 125 -9.18 17.14 3.27
N LYS A 126 -7.89 16.78 3.40
CA LYS A 126 -7.38 15.42 3.18
C LYS A 126 -7.43 14.52 4.43
N ARG A 127 -7.94 15.03 5.57
CA ARG A 127 -8.10 14.23 6.81
C ARG A 127 -9.47 13.54 6.92
N ILE A 128 -10.43 13.95 6.09
CA ILE A 128 -11.83 13.50 6.14
C ILE A 128 -12.14 12.52 4.99
N GLU A 129 -11.21 12.35 4.05
CA GLU A 129 -11.29 11.44 2.90
C GLU A 129 -10.71 10.05 3.23
#